data_AF-A0A445BG68-F1
#
_entry.id   AF-A0A445BG68-F1
#
_cell.length_a   1.000
_cell.length_b   1.000
_cell.length_c   1.000
_cell.angle_alpha   90.00
_cell.angle_beta   90.00
_cell.angle_gamma   90.00
#
_symmetry.space_group_name_H-M   'P 1'
#
loop_
_entity.id
_entity.type
_entity.pdbx_description
1 polymer ?
#
loop_
_entity_poly.entity_id
_entity_poly.type
_entity_poly.pdbx_seq_one_letter_code
_entity_poly.pdbx_strand_id
1 'polypeptide(L)'
;MSLIDVAAITGLPINSLDCTPDMQYQHQYNVIFNNSYSEFITHNMGKEGTKIMDSEHVAFLFYWLNTILFCSRSVQMSKLFLPLVALLHEGKVLNLAKLLLGIFLKNLVYLSVTSEIIK
;
A
#
# COMPACT_ATOMS: atom_id res chain seq x y z
N MET A 1 1.30 -4.05 24.24
CA MET A 1 1.95 -4.85 23.19
C MET A 1 2.73 -3.90 22.31
N SER A 2 4.06 -4.00 22.34
CA SER A 2 4.99 -3.09 21.66
C SER A 2 5.30 -3.55 20.23
N LEU A 3 5.90 -2.65 19.45
CA LEU A 3 6.43 -2.92 18.11
C LEU A 3 7.37 -4.14 18.08
N ILE A 4 8.16 -4.28 19.15
CA ILE A 4 9.13 -5.34 19.35
C ILE A 4 8.42 -6.67 19.58
N ASP A 5 7.30 -6.66 20.31
CA ASP A 5 6.53 -7.88 20.60
C ASP A 5 5.91 -8.44 19.31
N VAL A 6 5.36 -7.59 18.44
CA VAL A 6 4.76 -8.01 17.16
C VAL A 6 5.82 -8.53 16.19
N ALA A 7 6.96 -7.85 16.09
CA ALA A 7 8.08 -8.30 15.25
C ALA A 7 8.66 -9.63 15.73
N ALA A 8 8.79 -9.81 17.05
CA ALA A 8 9.25 -11.06 17.66
C ALA A 8 8.28 -12.22 17.41
N ILE A 9 6.96 -11.99 17.51
CA ILE A 9 5.94 -13.02 17.26
C ILE A 9 5.86 -13.41 15.78
N THR A 10 6.03 -12.44 14.88
CA THR A 10 5.90 -12.65 13.43
C THR A 10 7.18 -13.11 12.74
N GLY A 11 8.32 -13.12 13.44
CA GLY A 11 9.62 -13.48 12.86
C GLY A 11 10.08 -12.52 11.76
N LEU A 12 9.49 -11.32 11.68
CA LEU A 12 9.82 -10.35 10.65
C LEU A 12 11.20 -9.75 10.96
N PRO A 13 12.16 -9.81 10.01
CA PRO A 13 13.46 -9.23 10.22
C PRO A 13 13.33 -7.72 10.40
N ILE A 14 13.72 -7.23 11.58
CA ILE A 14 13.82 -5.79 11.90
C ILE A 14 15.09 -5.27 11.21
N ASN A 15 15.15 -5.32 9.88
CA ASN A 15 16.34 -4.88 9.16
C ASN A 15 16.43 -3.35 9.17
N SER A 16 17.62 -2.91 9.58
CA SER A 16 18.21 -1.56 9.67
C SER A 16 17.26 -0.40 10.00
N LEU A 17 17.48 0.16 11.19
CA LEU A 17 16.90 1.43 11.61
C LEU A 17 17.19 2.57 10.60
N ASP A 18 18.25 2.43 9.79
CA ASP A 18 18.90 3.47 8.99
C ASP A 18 18.52 3.48 7.50
N CYS A 19 17.53 2.70 7.07
CA CYS A 19 16.93 2.91 5.74
C CYS A 19 16.25 4.29 5.73
N THR A 20 16.97 5.29 5.23
CA THR A 20 16.41 6.60 4.86
C THR A 20 15.83 6.41 3.47
N PRO A 21 14.50 6.21 3.33
CA PRO A 21 13.92 5.92 2.03
C PRO A 21 14.01 7.21 1.22
N ASP A 22 14.55 7.14 0.00
CA ASP A 22 14.36 8.20 -0.97
C ASP A 22 12.87 8.24 -1.34
N MET A 23 12.14 9.18 -0.73
CA MET A 23 10.70 9.34 -0.89
C MET A 23 10.32 10.12 -2.16
N GLN A 24 11.31 10.51 -2.98
CA GLN A 24 11.05 11.20 -4.23
C GLN A 24 10.90 10.19 -5.36
N TYR A 25 9.66 10.06 -5.86
CA TYR A 25 9.39 9.37 -7.11
C TYR A 25 9.60 10.33 -8.28
N GLN A 26 10.13 9.83 -9.39
CA GLN A 26 10.60 10.64 -10.51
C GLN A 26 9.57 10.77 -11.63
N HIS A 27 8.65 9.81 -11.74
CA HIS A 27 7.74 9.73 -12.88
C HIS A 27 6.27 9.88 -12.47
N GLN A 28 5.49 10.49 -13.36
CA GLN A 28 4.04 10.48 -13.28
C GLN A 28 3.49 9.37 -14.18
N TYR A 29 2.71 8.48 -13.60
CA TYR A 29 2.14 7.34 -14.31
C TYR A 29 0.69 7.64 -14.71
N ASN A 30 0.37 7.35 -15.97
CA ASN A 30 -0.99 7.55 -16.49
C ASN A 30 -1.91 6.42 -16.04
N VAL A 31 -2.41 6.52 -14.81
CA VAL A 31 -3.38 5.58 -14.22
C VAL A 31 -4.74 6.26 -14.13
N ILE A 32 -5.77 5.59 -14.65
CA ILE A 32 -7.14 6.11 -14.61
C ILE A 32 -7.78 5.68 -13.30
N PHE A 33 -8.16 6.66 -12.48
CA PHE A 33 -8.83 6.42 -11.20
C PHE A 33 -10.34 6.36 -11.38
N ASN A 34 -10.92 5.19 -11.11
CA ASN A 34 -12.36 4.96 -11.12
C ASN A 34 -12.91 4.76 -9.70
N ASN A 35 -14.23 4.93 -9.57
CA ASN A 35 -14.91 4.89 -8.27
C ASN A 35 -15.12 3.47 -7.74
N SER A 36 -14.96 2.45 -8.58
CA SER A 36 -15.07 1.04 -8.20
C SER A 36 -13.83 0.22 -8.61
N TYR A 37 -13.59 -0.88 -7.90
CA TYR A 37 -12.50 -1.81 -8.23
C TYR A 37 -12.66 -2.46 -9.61
N SER A 38 -13.89 -2.85 -9.97
CA SER A 38 -14.16 -3.49 -11.26
C SER A 38 -13.87 -2.54 -12.43
N GLU A 39 -14.37 -1.30 -12.36
CA GLU A 39 -14.09 -0.30 -13.39
C GLU A 39 -12.61 0.07 -13.44
N PHE A 40 -11.92 0.10 -12.28
CA PHE A 40 -10.49 0.36 -12.27
C PHE A 40 -9.70 -0.72 -13.04
N ILE A 41 -10.01 -1.99 -12.79
CA ILE A 41 -9.35 -3.11 -13.48
C ILE A 41 -9.61 -3.03 -14.98
N THR A 42 -10.87 -2.83 -15.40
CA THR A 42 -11.21 -2.82 -16.82
C THR A 42 -10.54 -1.70 -17.60
N HIS A 43 -10.32 -0.53 -16.97
CA HIS A 43 -9.70 0.62 -17.64
C HIS A 43 -8.18 0.60 -17.63
N ASN A 44 -7.56 -0.08 -16.66
CA ASN A 44 -6.10 -0.10 -16.52
C ASN A 44 -5.48 -1.45 -16.91
N MET A 45 -6.28 -2.47 -17.21
CA MET A 45 -5.77 -3.73 -17.74
C MET A 45 -5.38 -3.57 -19.21
N GLY A 46 -4.20 -4.09 -19.54
CA GLY A 46 -3.73 -4.21 -20.91
C GLY A 46 -4.48 -5.23 -21.73
N LYS A 47 -4.10 -5.35 -22.99
CA LYS A 47 -4.55 -6.46 -23.84
C LYS A 47 -3.82 -7.74 -23.45
N GLU A 48 -4.52 -8.85 -23.49
CA GLU A 48 -3.90 -10.14 -23.26
C GLU A 48 -2.81 -10.42 -24.32
N GLY A 49 -1.68 -10.98 -23.88
CA GLY A 49 -0.55 -11.29 -24.74
C GLY A 49 0.32 -10.09 -25.15
N THR A 50 0.02 -8.86 -24.69
CA THR A 50 0.90 -7.71 -24.89
C THR A 50 1.93 -7.56 -23.77
N LYS A 51 3.04 -6.89 -24.07
CA LYS A 51 4.03 -6.52 -23.06
C LYS A 51 3.37 -5.63 -22.01
N ILE A 52 3.62 -5.93 -20.74
CA ILE A 52 3.14 -5.12 -19.61
C ILE A 52 3.81 -3.74 -19.64
N MET A 53 3.00 -2.69 -19.62
CA MET A 53 3.46 -1.30 -19.54
C MET A 53 3.62 -0.84 -18.09
N ASP A 54 4.43 0.19 -17.87
CA ASP A 54 4.65 0.77 -16.55
C ASP A 54 3.35 1.24 -15.87
N SER A 55 2.42 1.82 -16.64
CA SER A 55 1.09 2.21 -16.13
C SER A 55 0.26 1.02 -15.65
N GLU A 56 0.35 -0.13 -16.33
CA GLU A 56 -0.37 -1.35 -15.95
C GLU A 56 0.23 -1.95 -14.68
N HIS A 57 1.57 -1.93 -14.56
CA HIS A 57 2.27 -2.38 -13.36
C HIS A 57 1.95 -1.50 -12.14
N VAL A 58 1.95 -0.18 -12.30
CA VAL A 58 1.55 0.77 -11.25
C VAL A 58 0.09 0.57 -10.86
N ALA A 59 -0.81 0.38 -11.83
CA ALA A 59 -2.21 0.11 -11.56
C ALA A 59 -2.41 -1.20 -10.78
N PHE A 60 -1.68 -2.26 -11.14
CA PHE A 60 -1.66 -3.52 -10.41
C PHE A 60 -1.18 -3.34 -8.96
N LEU A 61 -0.05 -2.67 -8.74
CA LEU A 61 0.48 -2.41 -7.40
C LEU A 61 -0.50 -1.60 -6.54
N PHE A 62 -1.17 -0.61 -7.13
CA PHE A 62 -2.20 0.18 -6.45
C PHE A 62 -3.41 -0.66 -6.04
N TYR A 63 -3.89 -1.53 -6.93
CA TYR A 63 -4.95 -2.49 -6.65
C TYR A 63 -4.55 -3.46 -5.53
N TRP A 64 -3.38 -4.09 -5.67
CA TRP A 64 -2.86 -5.06 -4.71
C TRP A 64 -2.70 -4.46 -3.31
N LEU A 65 -2.19 -3.23 -3.20
CA LEU A 65 -2.09 -2.53 -1.92
C LEU A 65 -3.45 -2.29 -1.27
N ASN A 66 -4.42 -1.76 -2.03
CA ASN A 66 -5.75 -1.44 -1.51
C ASN A 66 -6.53 -2.69 -1.10
N THR A 67 -6.48 -3.76 -1.90
CA THR A 67 -7.30 -4.96 -1.70
C THR A 67 -6.63 -5.99 -0.77
N ILE A 68 -5.33 -6.24 -0.92
CA ILE A 68 -4.65 -7.35 -0.23
C ILE A 68 -3.94 -6.88 1.03
N LEU A 69 -3.19 -5.77 0.96
CA LEU A 69 -2.41 -5.30 2.11
C LEU A 69 -3.24 -4.50 3.10
N PHE A 70 -4.11 -3.61 2.60
CA PHE A 70 -4.96 -2.78 3.47
C PHE A 70 -6.34 -3.37 3.71
N CYS A 71 -6.70 -4.46 3.02
CA CYS A 71 -8.00 -5.12 3.15
C CYS A 71 -9.16 -4.13 3.11
N SER A 72 -9.06 -3.08 2.27
CA SER A 72 -10.01 -1.99 2.27
C SER A 72 -11.38 -2.50 1.81
N ARG A 73 -12.36 -2.48 2.73
CA ARG A 73 -13.76 -2.81 2.43
C ARG A 73 -14.52 -1.65 1.77
N SER A 74 -13.86 -0.53 1.52
CA SER A 74 -14.45 0.61 0.81
C SER A 74 -14.77 0.22 -0.63
N VAL A 75 -15.89 0.74 -1.16
CA VAL A 75 -16.22 0.61 -2.59
C VAL A 75 -15.23 1.40 -3.46
N GLN A 76 -14.72 2.51 -2.91
CA GLN A 76 -13.76 3.40 -3.57
C GLN A 76 -12.33 3.09 -3.14
N MET A 77 -11.41 3.16 -4.10
CA MET A 77 -9.98 2.99 -3.88
C MET A 77 -9.38 4.19 -3.15
N SER A 78 -8.55 3.91 -2.14
CA SER A 78 -7.87 4.96 -1.39
C SER A 78 -6.66 5.47 -2.16
N LYS A 79 -6.70 6.75 -2.55
CA LYS A 79 -5.59 7.44 -3.20
C LYS A 79 -4.41 7.75 -2.26
N LEU A 80 -4.57 7.50 -0.95
CA LEU A 80 -3.52 7.73 0.05
C LEU A 80 -2.22 6.99 -0.26
N PHE A 81 -2.30 5.88 -0.98
CA PHE A 81 -1.17 5.00 -1.25
C PHE A 81 -0.49 5.26 -2.60
N LEU A 82 -0.90 6.29 -3.35
CA LEU A 82 -0.32 6.59 -4.65
C LEU A 82 1.18 6.90 -4.61
N PRO A 83 1.69 7.73 -3.69
CA PRO A 83 3.12 7.95 -3.58
C PRO A 83 3.89 6.65 -3.27
N LEU A 84 3.32 5.76 -2.45
CA LEU A 84 3.94 4.48 -2.12
C LEU A 84 4.04 3.55 -3.34
N VAL A 85 3.00 3.52 -4.18
CA VAL A 85 3.00 2.74 -5.42
C VAL A 85 4.10 3.21 -6.37
N ALA A 86 4.24 4.53 -6.54
CA ALA A 86 5.28 5.09 -7.41
C ALA A 86 6.68 4.69 -6.92
N LEU A 87 6.93 4.78 -5.60
CA LEU A 87 8.21 4.37 -5.00
C LEU A 87 8.48 2.87 -5.16
N LEU A 88 7.45 2.03 -5.00
CA LEU A 88 7.57 0.57 -5.19
C LEU A 88 7.90 0.22 -6.64
N HIS A 89 7.21 0.86 -7.60
CA HIS A 89 7.46 0.61 -9.01
C HIS A 89 8.86 1.05 -9.44
N GLU A 90 9.35 2.18 -8.92
CA GLU A 90 10.72 2.66 -9.17
C GLU A 90 11.80 1.84 -8.43
N GLY A 91 11.40 0.80 -7.69
CA GLY A 91 12.34 -0.07 -6.96
C GLY A 91 13.07 0.65 -5.84
N LYS A 92 12.51 1.75 -5.30
CA LYS A 92 13.11 2.48 -4.19
C LYS A 92 13.20 1.57 -2.97
N VAL A 93 14.30 1.67 -2.24
CA VAL A 93 14.49 0.89 -1.01
C VAL A 93 13.52 1.39 0.05
N LEU A 94 12.50 0.60 0.33
CA LEU A 94 11.48 0.88 1.34
C LEU A 94 11.61 -0.17 2.45
N ASN A 95 11.55 0.28 3.70
CA ASN A 95 11.35 -0.64 4.83
C ASN A 95 9.86 -1.02 4.90
N LEU A 96 9.43 -1.90 3.99
CA LEU A 96 8.03 -2.32 3.86
C LEU A 96 7.50 -2.90 5.18
N ALA A 97 8.34 -3.60 5.94
CA ALA A 97 8.00 -4.11 7.26
C ALA A 97 7.62 -2.98 8.25
N LYS A 98 8.44 -1.92 8.37
CA LYS A 98 8.10 -0.75 9.19
C LYS A 98 6.84 -0.04 8.69
N LEU A 99 6.67 0.08 7.38
CA LEU A 99 5.51 0.76 6.80
C LEU A 99 4.20 -0.01 7.07
N LEU A 100 4.19 -1.33 6.85
CA LEU A 100 3.06 -2.20 7.16
C LEU A 100 2.74 -2.18 8.66
N LEU A 101 3.77 -2.20 9.49
CA LEU A 101 3.63 -2.16 10.94
C LEU A 101 3.08 -0.81 11.44
N GLY A 102 3.51 0.31 10.86
CA GLY A 102 2.94 1.63 11.14
C GLY A 102 1.46 1.72 10.76
N ILE A 103 1.07 1.12 9.63
CA ILE A 103 -0.33 1.10 9.19
C ILE A 103 -1.17 0.19 10.08
N PHE A 104 -0.66 -0.98 10.46
CA PHE A 104 -1.30 -1.88 11.41
C PHE A 104 -1.54 -1.21 12.77
N LEU A 105 -0.51 -0.56 13.33
CA LEU A 105 -0.63 0.16 14.60
C LEU A 105 -1.61 1.34 14.52
N LYS A 106 -1.57 2.12 13.44
CA LYS A 106 -2.53 3.21 13.22
C LYS A 106 -3.98 2.70 13.23
N ASN A 107 -4.24 1.59 12.56
CA ASN A 107 -5.57 0.98 12.52
C ASN A 107 -5.99 0.43 13.89
N LEU A 108 -5.08 -0.18 14.66
CA LEU A 108 -5.36 -0.63 16.02
C LEU A 108 -5.70 0.52 16.98
N VAL A 109 -4.94 1.62 16.92
CA VAL A 109 -5.19 2.82 17.74
C VAL A 109 -6.52 3.48 17.36
N TYR A 110 -6.87 3.53 16.08
CA TYR A 110 -8.17 4.05 15.65
C TYR A 110 -9.34 3.21 16.21
N LEU A 111 -9.18 1.89 16.26
CA LEU A 111 -10.18 0.98 16.81
C LEU A 111 -10.29 1.09 18.35
N SER A 112 -9.17 1.29 19.06
CA SER A 112 -9.22 1.50 20.51
C SER A 112 -9.95 2.79 20.88
N VAL A 113 -9.66 3.90 20.17
CA VAL A 113 -10.29 5.20 20.41
C VAL A 113 -11.79 5.17 20.10
N THR A 114 -12.20 4.52 18.99
CA THR A 114 -13.64 4.40 18.66
C THR A 114 -14.39 3.47 19.63
N SER A 115 -13.74 2.45 20.19
CA SER A 115 -14.36 1.59 21.22
C SER A 115 -14.57 2.27 22.57
N GLU A 116 -13.76 3.29 22.90
CA GLU A 116 -13.93 4.10 24.12
C GLU A 116 -15.02 5.15 23.99
N ILE A 117 -15.28 5.66 22.77
CA ILE A 117 -16.31 6.68 22.50
C ILE A 117 -17.73 6.07 22.46
N ILE A 118 -17.86 4.75 22.26
CA ILE A 118 -19.15 4.04 22.17
C ILE A 118 -19.59 3.42 23.51
N LYS A 119 -18.86 3.66 24.61
CA LYS A 119 -19.26 3.32 25.98
C LYS A 119 -19.80 4.54 26.71
#